data_AF-A0AA41FHV8-F1
#
_entry.id   AF-A0AA41FHV8-F1
#
_cell.length_a   1.000
_cell.length_b   1.000
_cell.length_c   1.000
_cell.angle_alpha   90.00
_cell.angle_beta   90.00
_cell.angle_gamma   90.00
#
_symmetry.space_group_name_H-M   'P 1'
#
loop_
_entity.id
_entity.type
_entity.pdbx_description
1 polymer ?
#
loop_
_entity_poly.entity_id
_entity_poly.type
_entity_poly.pdbx_seq_one_letter_code
_entity_poly.pdbx_strand_id
1 'polypeptide(L)'
;MTTARVRFYNAAVREPVQIYVNDRLVVSNLDFLNFTRFYNVAPGRYRITVYRSSNLRTPLVDTWMNFLQNNSYTVTLAGSGSNFWLESMAF
;
A
#
# COMPACT_ATOMS: atom_id res chain seq x y z
N MET A 1 9.06 -0.92 -22.37
CA MET A 1 8.80 0.06 -21.28
C MET A 1 9.31 -0.54 -20.00
N THR A 2 10.12 0.19 -19.24
CA THR A 2 10.69 -0.23 -17.96
C THR A 2 9.66 -0.02 -16.85
N THR A 3 9.27 -1.09 -16.15
CA THR A 3 8.27 -1.05 -15.07
C THR A 3 8.91 -0.81 -13.71
N ALA A 4 8.16 -0.26 -12.76
CA ALA A 4 8.47 -0.40 -11.34
C ALA A 4 7.82 -1.68 -10.79
N ARG A 5 8.36 -2.24 -9.71
CA ARG A 5 7.76 -3.37 -8.98
C ARG A 5 7.34 -2.90 -7.60
N VAL A 6 6.10 -3.13 -7.19
CA VAL A 6 5.60 -2.67 -5.88
C VAL A 6 4.93 -3.83 -5.16
N ARG A 7 5.24 -4.02 -3.87
CA ARG A 7 4.46 -4.88 -2.98
C ARG A 7 4.04 -4.08 -1.74
N PHE A 8 2.95 -4.50 -1.10
CA PHE A 8 2.46 -3.90 0.13
C PHE A 8 2.70 -4.82 1.33
N TYR A 9 2.97 -4.22 2.48
CA TYR A 9 3.17 -4.90 3.75
C TYR A 9 2.27 -4.28 4.81
N ASN A 10 1.47 -5.10 5.51
CA ASN A 10 0.74 -4.63 6.68
C ASN A 10 1.53 -4.92 7.96
N ALA A 11 2.25 -3.92 8.48
CA ALA A 11 3.05 -4.05 9.69
C ALA A 11 2.37 -3.52 10.96
N ALA A 12 1.18 -2.91 10.84
CA ALA A 12 0.60 -2.12 11.93
C ALA A 12 -0.85 -2.45 12.28
N VAL A 13 -1.68 -2.79 11.30
CA VAL A 13 -3.13 -2.98 11.53
C VAL A 13 -3.41 -4.46 11.75
N ARG A 14 -3.91 -4.81 12.94
CA ARG A 14 -4.18 -6.22 13.29
C ARG A 14 -5.33 -6.83 12.48
N GLU A 15 -6.27 -6.01 12.03
CA GLU A 15 -7.34 -6.42 11.13
C GLU A 15 -6.87 -6.44 9.67
N PRO A 16 -7.48 -7.26 8.80
CA PRO A 16 -7.17 -7.24 7.37
C PRO A 16 -7.44 -5.87 6.76
N VAL A 17 -6.56 -5.38 5.90
CA VAL A 17 -6.72 -4.09 5.21
C VAL A 17 -6.99 -4.26 3.72
N GLN A 18 -7.67 -3.26 3.15
CA GLN A 18 -7.81 -3.11 1.71
C GLN A 18 -6.98 -1.93 1.24
N ILE A 19 -6.36 -2.08 0.07
CA ILE A 19 -5.53 -1.03 -0.53
C ILE A 19 -6.11 -0.67 -1.89
N TYR A 20 -6.42 0.61 -2.03
CA TYR A 20 -6.87 1.24 -3.25
C TYR A 20 -5.73 2.04 -3.85
N VAL A 21 -5.58 1.94 -5.17
CA VAL A 21 -4.62 2.70 -5.96
C VAL A 21 -5.40 3.47 -7.01
N ASN A 22 -5.33 4.80 -6.96
CA ASN A 22 -6.14 5.69 -7.80
C ASN A 22 -7.63 5.28 -7.77
N ASP A 23 -8.17 5.15 -6.56
CA ASP A 23 -9.57 4.80 -6.28
C ASP A 23 -10.03 3.41 -6.78
N ARG A 24 -9.10 2.54 -7.23
CA ARG A 24 -9.38 1.16 -7.61
C ARG A 24 -8.83 0.17 -6.60
N LEU A 25 -9.63 -0.82 -6.21
CA LEU A 25 -9.20 -1.90 -5.32
C LEU A 25 -8.09 -2.73 -5.99
N VAL A 26 -6.91 -2.78 -5.38
CA VAL A 26 -5.76 -3.58 -5.86
C VAL A 26 -5.43 -4.72 -4.91
N VAL A 27 -5.61 -4.51 -3.61
CA VAL A 27 -5.37 -5.52 -2.58
C VAL A 27 -6.62 -5.65 -1.72
N SER A 28 -7.16 -6.86 -1.65
CA SER A 28 -8.24 -7.24 -0.74
C SER A 28 -7.69 -8.08 0.41
N ASN A 29 -8.12 -7.83 1.65
CA ASN A 29 -7.82 -8.63 2.83
C ASN A 29 -6.31 -8.91 3.04
N LEU A 30 -5.48 -7.87 3.10
CA LEU A 30 -4.09 -8.01 3.50
C LEU A 30 -3.99 -8.15 5.03
N ASP A 31 -3.72 -9.37 5.48
CA ASP A 31 -3.60 -9.71 6.90
C ASP A 31 -2.39 -9.03 7.58
N PHE A 32 -2.49 -8.91 8.90
CA PHE A 32 -1.41 -8.41 9.75
C PHE A 32 -0.13 -9.25 9.61
N LEU A 33 1.01 -8.58 9.53
CA LEU A 33 2.33 -9.17 9.30
C LEU A 33 2.45 -9.99 8.00
N ASN A 34 1.62 -9.66 6.99
CA ASN A 34 1.66 -10.30 5.69
C ASN A 34 1.96 -9.30 4.55
N PHE A 35 2.52 -9.83 3.46
CA PHE A 35 2.88 -9.08 2.26
C PHE A 35 2.11 -9.57 1.05
N THR A 36 1.83 -8.67 0.12
CA THR A 36 1.41 -9.07 -1.22
C THR A 36 2.59 -9.63 -2.02
N ARG A 37 2.28 -10.30 -3.13
CA ARG A 37 3.23 -10.43 -4.24
C ARG A 37 3.62 -9.04 -4.79
N PHE A 38 4.71 -8.99 -5.56
CA PHE A 38 5.03 -7.80 -6.35
C PHE A 38 4.06 -7.64 -7.52
N TYR A 39 3.60 -6.41 -7.73
CA TYR A 39 2.88 -5.95 -8.90
C TYR A 39 3.83 -5.18 -9.81
N ASN A 40 3.76 -5.43 -11.11
CA ASN A 40 4.42 -4.57 -12.10
C ASN A 40 3.52 -3.36 -12.32
N VAL A 41 4.07 -2.16 -12.15
CA VAL A 41 3.34 -0.91 -12.32
C VAL A 41 4.11 0.02 -13.27
N ALA A 42 3.38 0.88 -13.96
CA ALA A 42 4.01 1.95 -14.71
C ALA A 42 4.72 2.91 -13.73
N PRO A 43 5.88 3.48 -14.10
CA PRO A 43 6.47 4.54 -13.31
C PRO A 43 5.52 5.74 -13.21
N GLY A 44 5.44 6.38 -12.05
CA GLY A 44 4.62 7.56 -11.86
C GLY A 44 4.10 7.74 -10.43
N ARG A 45 3.23 8.74 -10.29
CA ARG A 45 2.62 9.12 -9.01
C ARG A 45 1.24 8.48 -8.87
N TYR A 46 1.01 7.84 -7.73
CA TYR A 46 -0.22 7.12 -7.41
C TYR A 46 -0.79 7.61 -6.08
N ARG A 47 -2.11 7.80 -6.04
CA ARG A 47 -2.83 7.96 -4.78
C ARG A 47 -3.05 6.57 -4.19
N ILE A 48 -2.56 6.36 -2.98
CA ILE A 48 -2.71 5.12 -2.23
C ILE A 48 -3.63 5.42 -1.05
N THR A 49 -4.73 4.69 -0.99
CA THR A 49 -5.69 4.81 0.11
C THR A 49 -5.86 3.44 0.77
N VAL A 50 -5.72 3.40 2.10
CA VAL A 50 -5.79 2.17 2.88
C VAL A 50 -7.01 2.24 3.79
N TYR A 51 -7.79 1.17 3.81
CA TYR A 51 -8.96 1.01 4.67
C TYR A 51 -8.84 -0.26 5.49
N ARG A 52 -9.52 -0.31 6.64
CA ARG A 52 -9.84 -1.61 7.27
C ARG A 52 -10.85 -2.32 6.38
N SER A 53 -10.73 -3.63 6.20
CA SER A 53 -11.68 -4.40 5.37
C SER A 53 -13.10 -4.39 5.98
N SER A 54 -13.18 -4.22 7.31
CA SER A 54 -14.42 -4.06 8.08
C SER A 54 -15.09 -2.68 7.91
N ASN A 55 -14.34 -1.66 7.48
CA ASN A 55 -14.84 -0.29 7.35
C ASN A 55 -14.16 0.46 6.19
N LEU A 56 -14.88 0.54 5.07
CA LEU A 56 -14.44 1.25 3.86
C LEU A 56 -14.89 2.73 3.82
N ARG A 57 -15.52 3.24 4.87
CA ARG A 57 -16.00 4.64 4.93
C ARG A 57 -14.92 5.61 5.42
N THR A 58 -14.00 5.15 6.26
CA THR A 58 -12.98 6.00 6.87
C THR A 58 -11.59 5.45 6.52
N PRO A 59 -10.78 6.18 5.73
CA PRO A 59 -9.44 5.74 5.39
C PRO A 59 -8.54 5.77 6.63
N LEU A 60 -7.67 4.78 6.75
CA LEU A 60 -6.54 4.78 7.69
C LEU A 60 -5.42 5.70 7.20
N VAL A 61 -5.17 5.64 5.90
CA VAL A 61 -4.17 6.45 5.20
C VAL A 61 -4.72 6.84 3.85
N ASP A 62 -4.49 8.07 3.44
CA ASP A 62 -4.74 8.55 2.08
C ASP A 62 -3.58 9.47 1.68
N THR A 63 -2.70 8.98 0.82
CA THR A 63 -1.45 9.67 0.49
C THR A 63 -1.03 9.46 -0.95
N TRP A 64 -0.10 10.27 -1.42
CA TRP A 64 0.50 10.12 -2.75
C TRP A 64 1.89 9.52 -2.62
N MET A 65 2.18 8.48 -3.42
CA MET A 65 3.50 7.87 -3.54
C MET A 65 4.00 7.94 -4.97
N ASN A 66 5.32 7.99 -5.15
CA ASN A 66 5.96 8.03 -6.46
C ASN A 66 6.82 6.77 -6.66
N PHE A 67 6.63 6.09 -7.78
CA PHE A 67 7.40 4.90 -8.15
C PHE A 67 8.22 5.18 -9.39
N LEU A 68 9.53 5.03 -9.28
CA LEU A 68 10.48 5.24 -10.37
C LEU A 68 10.68 3.95 -11.16
N GLN A 69 10.99 4.09 -12.45
CA GLN A 69 11.31 2.95 -13.31
C GLN A 69 12.50 2.15 -12.77
N ASN A 70 12.54 0.85 -13.06
CA ASN A 70 13.64 -0.06 -12.70
C ASN A 70 13.93 -0.17 -11.19
N ASN A 71 12.96 0.17 -10.33
CA ASN A 71 13.07 0.01 -8.89
C ASN A 71 12.04 -1.01 -8.39
N SER A 72 12.39 -1.72 -7.32
CA SER A 72 11.44 -2.53 -6.55
C SER A 72 11.16 -1.88 -5.21
N TYR A 73 9.87 -1.72 -4.86
CA TYR A 73 9.41 -1.05 -3.65
C TYR A 73 8.68 -2.03 -2.73
N THR A 74 9.00 -1.98 -1.44
CA THR A 74 8.11 -2.46 -0.38
C THR A 74 7.43 -1.25 0.25
N VAL A 75 6.11 -1.15 0.09
CA VAL A 75 5.29 -0.12 0.73
C VAL A 75 4.74 -0.70 2.02
N THR A 76 5.23 -0.20 3.15
CA THR A 76 4.88 -0.66 4.49
C THR A 76 3.84 0.24 5.11
N LEU A 77 2.72 -0.35 5.53
CA LEU A 77 1.76 0.26 6.44
C LEU A 77 2.30 0.17 7.85
N ALA A 78 2.76 1.31 8.36
CA ALA A 78 3.27 1.48 9.71
C ALA A 78 2.29 2.33 10.53
N GLY A 79 2.38 2.25 11.85
CA GLY A 79 1.46 2.96 12.72
C GLY A 79 1.37 2.43 14.14
N SER A 80 0.83 3.25 15.02
CA SER A 80 0.49 2.87 16.39
C SER A 80 -0.75 3.64 16.87
N GLY A 81 -1.57 2.99 17.71
CA GLY A 81 -2.84 3.55 18.16
C GLY A 81 -3.77 3.88 16.98
N SER A 82 -4.06 5.17 16.79
CA SER A 82 -4.90 5.68 15.70
C SER A 82 -4.11 6.36 14.59
N ASN A 83 -2.77 6.40 14.67
CA ASN A 83 -1.91 7.09 13.71
C ASN A 83 -1.25 6.06 12.80
N PHE A 84 -1.62 6.07 11.52
CA PHE A 84 -1.07 5.18 10.49
C PHE A 84 -0.47 6.00 9.34
N TRP A 85 0.58 5.48 8.72
CA TRP A 85 1.21 6.06 7.54
C TRP A 85 1.77 4.97 6.63
N LEU A 86 2.14 5.36 5.40
CA LEU A 86 2.86 4.50 4.48
C LEU A 86 4.30 4.99 4.35
N GLU A 87 5.24 4.05 4.44
CA GLU A 87 6.66 4.27 4.13
C GLU A 87 7.08 3.32 3.00
N SER A 88 7.97 3.77 2.12
CA SER A 88 8.45 2.95 1.01
C SER A 88 9.96 2.82 1.03
N MET A 89 10.45 1.59 0.97
CA MET A 89 11.87 1.28 0.74
C MET A 89 12.06 0.78 -0.68
N ALA A 90 13.02 1.37 -1.41
CA ALA A 90 13.40 1.00 -2.77
C ALA A 90 14.72 0.19 -2.77
N PHE A 91 14.85 -0.74 -3.72
CA PHE A 91 16.04 -1.56 -3.96
C PHE A 91 16.11 -2.03 -5.42
#